data_AF-A0A3N5RS33-F1
#
_entry.id   AF-A0A3N5RS33-F1
#
_cell.length_a   1.000
_cell.length_b   1.000
_cell.length_c   1.000
_cell.angle_alpha   90.00
_cell.angle_beta   90.00
_cell.angle_gamma   90.00
#
_symmetry.space_group_name_H-M   'P 1'
#
loop_
_entity.id
_entity.type
_entity.pdbx_description
1 polymer ?
#
loop_
_entity_poly.entity_id
_entity_poly.type
_entity_poly.pdbx_seq_one_letter_code
_entity_poly.pdbx_strand_id
1 'polypeptide(L)'
;MKKTAGFTLIELMIALAVTTVILGGVYLSYASQQKSYVNQEAVAVMQQNIRAAEMMLERDLRATGFIDRTKYPVPPVNLGFIEAKQQSCQITMDQNDNGVIDDPSETVDYRHILNAGTNIWEIQRREGGAGGAYFSVADNIDAFDLVYFGWRDNGSGVTLTVLNGPGGGAVAAADRALINSVQITIVARSGRGDPGYVDQTVYANQQGTVIFTPTPANNNFRRRIITIKTQCRNQWYRS
;
A
#
# COMPACT_ATOMS: atom_id res chain seq x y z
N MET A 1 -18.12 17.37 -75.28
CA MET A 1 -17.40 16.25 -74.62
C MET A 1 -16.30 16.86 -73.75
N LYS A 2 -16.38 16.73 -72.41
CA LYS A 2 -15.33 17.23 -71.51
C LYS A 2 -14.16 16.24 -71.55
N LYS A 3 -12.95 16.69 -71.93
CA LYS A 3 -11.73 15.91 -71.82
C LYS A 3 -11.41 15.70 -70.35
N THR A 4 -11.34 14.47 -69.89
CA THR A 4 -10.76 14.09 -68.59
C THR A 4 -9.25 14.25 -68.68
N ALA A 5 -8.69 15.19 -67.90
CA ALA A 5 -7.25 15.30 -67.73
C ALA A 5 -6.76 14.15 -66.84
N GLY A 6 -5.77 13.39 -67.30
CA GLY A 6 -5.08 12.38 -66.49
C GLY A 6 -4.00 13.00 -65.60
N PHE A 7 -3.64 12.31 -64.52
CA PHE A 7 -2.57 12.72 -63.62
C PHE A 7 -1.19 12.61 -64.27
N THR A 8 -0.33 13.57 -64.00
CA THR A 8 1.09 13.50 -64.38
C THR A 8 1.87 12.63 -63.40
N LEU A 9 2.97 12.03 -63.86
CA LEU A 9 3.85 11.21 -63.01
C LEU A 9 4.36 11.99 -61.79
N ILE A 10 4.67 13.28 -61.98
CA ILE A 10 5.19 14.14 -60.91
C ILE A 10 4.14 14.43 -59.83
N GLU A 11 2.86 14.63 -60.21
CA GLU A 11 1.77 14.78 -59.24
C GLU A 11 1.59 13.53 -58.38
N LEU A 12 1.72 12.33 -58.96
CA LEU A 12 1.67 11.07 -58.22
C LEU A 12 2.84 10.95 -57.23
N MET A 13 4.05 11.32 -57.65
CA MET A 13 5.23 11.30 -56.79
C MET A 13 5.10 12.26 -55.61
N ILE A 14 4.62 13.48 -55.86
CA ILE A 14 4.40 14.49 -54.81
C ILE A 14 3.30 14.00 -53.85
N ALA A 15 2.20 13.45 -54.36
CA ALA A 15 1.12 12.92 -53.55
C ALA A 15 1.60 11.77 -52.62
N LEU A 16 2.41 10.84 -53.14
CA LEU A 16 3.02 9.76 -52.36
C LEU A 16 4.00 10.27 -51.31
N ALA A 17 4.82 11.26 -51.65
CA ALA A 17 5.77 11.88 -50.73
C ALA A 17 5.04 12.55 -49.55
N VAL A 18 4.03 13.37 -49.84
CA VAL A 18 3.22 14.04 -48.81
C VAL A 18 2.46 13.03 -47.95
N THR A 19 1.87 11.99 -48.56
CA THR A 19 1.16 10.93 -47.83
C THR A 19 2.10 10.21 -46.85
N THR A 20 3.33 9.90 -47.26
CA THR A 20 4.33 9.25 -46.40
C THR A 20 4.68 10.14 -45.20
N VAL A 21 4.87 11.44 -45.41
CA VAL A 21 5.16 12.38 -44.31
C VAL A 21 4.00 12.45 -43.32
N ILE A 22 2.76 12.53 -43.83
CA ILE A 22 1.55 12.54 -42.98
C ILE A 22 1.43 11.24 -42.19
N LEU A 23 1.57 10.08 -42.85
CA LEU A 23 1.51 8.78 -42.18
C LEU A 23 2.60 8.61 -41.13
N GLY A 24 3.81 9.14 -41.39
CA GLY A 24 4.89 9.18 -40.39
C GLY A 24 4.49 9.96 -39.15
N GLY A 25 3.90 11.15 -39.32
CA GLY A 25 3.38 11.95 -38.20
C GLY A 25 2.25 11.25 -37.43
N VAL A 26 1.30 10.64 -38.15
CA VAL A 26 0.20 9.86 -37.54
C VAL A 26 0.74 8.68 -36.74
N TYR A 27 1.71 7.96 -37.28
CA TYR A 27 2.33 6.82 -36.60
C TYR A 27 3.02 7.23 -35.29
N LEU A 28 3.81 8.32 -35.31
CA LEU A 28 4.46 8.84 -34.11
C LEU A 28 3.44 9.26 -33.04
N SER A 29 2.36 9.92 -33.45
CA SER A 29 1.26 10.29 -32.55
C SER A 29 0.59 9.06 -31.94
N TYR A 30 0.26 8.06 -32.77
CA TYR A 30 -0.32 6.80 -32.31
C TYR A 30 0.60 6.06 -31.33
N ALA A 31 1.90 5.98 -31.62
CA ALA A 31 2.88 5.33 -30.73
C ALA A 31 2.96 6.03 -29.36
N SER A 32 2.93 7.37 -29.34
CA SER A 32 2.90 8.17 -28.11
C SER A 32 1.62 7.93 -27.29
N GLN A 33 0.46 7.87 -27.97
CA GLN A 33 -0.83 7.59 -27.33
C GLN A 33 -0.86 6.18 -26.73
N GLN A 34 -0.39 5.17 -27.48
CA GLN A 34 -0.34 3.79 -27.00
C GLN A 34 0.54 3.65 -25.75
N LYS A 35 1.72 4.28 -25.74
CA LYS A 35 2.60 4.30 -24.55
C LYS A 35 1.90 4.94 -23.35
N SER A 36 1.24 6.08 -23.57
CA SER A 36 0.51 6.80 -22.53
C SER A 36 -0.63 5.97 -21.96
N TYR A 37 -1.40 5.29 -22.82
CA TYR A 37 -2.49 4.41 -22.44
C TYR A 37 -2.01 3.27 -21.53
N VAL A 38 -0.98 2.53 -21.95
CA VAL A 38 -0.43 1.41 -21.16
C VAL A 38 0.10 1.87 -19.80
N ASN A 39 0.74 3.04 -19.74
CA ASN A 39 1.22 3.60 -18.49
C ASN A 39 0.08 4.02 -17.56
N GLN A 40 -0.99 4.61 -18.10
CA GLN A 40 -2.17 4.98 -17.32
C GLN A 40 -2.87 3.75 -16.76
N GLU A 41 -3.01 2.69 -17.57
CA GLU A 41 -3.56 1.41 -17.14
C GLU A 41 -2.73 0.80 -15.99
N ALA A 42 -1.40 0.76 -16.12
CA ALA A 42 -0.52 0.23 -15.08
C ALA A 42 -0.64 1.01 -13.75
N VAL A 43 -0.80 2.33 -13.83
CA VAL A 43 -1.03 3.19 -12.66
C VAL A 43 -2.40 2.95 -12.04
N ALA A 44 -3.44 2.72 -12.85
CA ALA A 44 -4.80 2.44 -12.38
C ALA A 44 -4.86 1.09 -11.64
N VAL A 45 -4.26 0.04 -12.21
CA VAL A 45 -4.17 -1.29 -11.57
C VAL A 45 -3.42 -1.20 -10.23
N MET A 46 -2.29 -0.50 -10.22
CA MET A 46 -1.53 -0.25 -8.98
C MET A 46 -2.41 0.42 -7.92
N GLN A 47 -3.20 1.44 -8.27
CA GLN A 47 -4.09 2.10 -7.31
C GLN A 47 -5.21 1.20 -6.80
N GLN A 48 -5.83 0.40 -7.66
CA GLN A 48 -6.89 -0.54 -7.24
C GLN A 48 -6.34 -1.58 -6.26
N ASN A 49 -5.16 -2.12 -6.55
CA ASN A 49 -4.47 -3.08 -5.71
C ASN A 49 -4.21 -2.53 -4.30
N ILE A 50 -3.68 -1.31 -4.18
CA ILE A 50 -3.43 -0.71 -2.86
C ILE A 50 -4.75 -0.40 -2.13
N ARG A 51 -5.78 0.09 -2.83
CA ARG A 51 -7.08 0.38 -2.20
C ARG A 51 -7.68 -0.86 -1.55
N ALA A 52 -7.55 -2.03 -2.17
CA ALA A 52 -8.00 -3.28 -1.58
C ALA A 52 -7.26 -3.60 -0.27
N ALA A 53 -5.93 -3.45 -0.26
CA ALA A 53 -5.13 -3.63 0.94
C ALA A 53 -5.45 -2.63 2.05
N GLU A 54 -5.63 -1.36 1.71
CA GLU A 54 -6.03 -0.31 2.66
C GLU A 54 -7.37 -0.63 3.31
N MET A 55 -8.40 -0.97 2.52
CA MET A 55 -9.72 -1.28 3.07
C MET A 55 -9.67 -2.47 4.05
N MET A 56 -8.91 -3.52 3.72
CA MET A 56 -8.77 -4.68 4.61
C MET A 56 -8.00 -4.32 5.88
N LEU A 57 -6.84 -3.68 5.74
CA LEU A 57 -6.00 -3.28 6.86
C LEU A 57 -6.73 -2.31 7.80
N GLU A 58 -7.42 -1.31 7.26
CA GLU A 58 -8.22 -0.37 8.04
C GLU A 58 -9.34 -1.06 8.82
N ARG A 59 -10.07 -1.96 8.16
CA ARG A 59 -11.16 -2.70 8.80
C ARG A 59 -10.64 -3.47 9.99
N ASP A 60 -9.56 -4.22 9.80
CA ASP A 60 -9.03 -5.11 10.83
C ASP A 60 -8.37 -4.30 11.96
N LEU A 61 -7.67 -3.20 11.65
CA LEU A 61 -7.11 -2.27 12.66
C LEU A 61 -8.18 -1.55 13.48
N ARG A 62 -9.32 -1.19 12.87
CA ARG A 62 -10.45 -0.59 13.61
C ARG A 62 -11.11 -1.59 14.56
N ALA A 63 -11.16 -2.86 14.17
CA ALA A 63 -11.72 -3.94 14.97
C ALA A 63 -10.78 -4.45 16.07
N THR A 64 -9.49 -4.12 15.99
CA THR A 64 -8.47 -4.55 16.95
C THR A 64 -8.86 -4.24 18.40
N GLY A 65 -8.82 -5.26 19.25
CA GLY A 65 -9.18 -5.17 20.67
C GLY A 65 -10.68 -5.17 20.96
N PHE A 66 -11.53 -5.51 19.98
CA PHE A 66 -12.97 -5.65 20.21
C PHE A 66 -13.28 -6.81 21.17
N ILE A 67 -14.15 -6.55 22.14
CA ILE A 67 -14.78 -7.51 23.07
C ILE A 67 -16.02 -6.86 23.68
N ASP A 68 -17.08 -7.61 23.97
CA ASP A 68 -18.18 -7.08 24.78
C ASP A 68 -17.76 -7.00 26.26
N ARG A 69 -17.40 -5.79 26.70
CA ARG A 69 -17.01 -5.51 28.08
C ARG A 69 -18.16 -5.68 29.08
N THR A 70 -19.42 -5.68 28.63
CA THR A 70 -20.59 -5.91 29.49
C THR A 70 -20.64 -7.36 29.93
N LYS A 71 -20.33 -8.27 28.99
CA LYS A 71 -20.35 -9.72 29.19
C LYS A 71 -19.03 -10.23 29.77
N TYR A 72 -17.91 -9.62 29.37
CA TYR A 72 -16.57 -9.97 29.80
C TYR A 72 -15.84 -8.77 30.42
N PRO A 73 -16.08 -8.47 31.71
CA PRO A 73 -15.46 -7.32 32.39
C PRO A 73 -13.94 -7.42 32.50
N VAL A 74 -13.41 -8.64 32.55
CA VAL A 74 -11.96 -8.93 32.57
C VAL A 74 -11.57 -9.44 31.18
N PRO A 75 -11.02 -8.59 30.30
CA PRO A 75 -10.64 -9.01 28.97
C PRO A 75 -9.44 -9.98 29.00
N PRO A 76 -9.29 -10.84 27.99
CA PRO A 76 -8.15 -11.73 27.90
C PRO A 76 -6.83 -10.95 27.78
N VAL A 77 -5.76 -11.57 28.26
CA VAL A 77 -4.41 -10.97 28.35
C VAL A 77 -3.86 -10.61 26.96
N ASN A 78 -4.27 -11.37 25.94
CA ASN A 78 -3.84 -11.28 24.55
C ASN A 78 -4.88 -10.57 23.66
N LEU A 79 -5.64 -9.61 24.19
CA LEU A 79 -6.58 -8.81 23.41
C LEU A 79 -5.90 -7.55 22.85
N GLY A 80 -6.01 -7.33 21.54
CA GLY A 80 -5.45 -6.15 20.87
C GLY A 80 -4.15 -6.43 20.11
N PHE A 81 -3.17 -5.54 20.24
CA PHE A 81 -1.89 -5.72 19.56
C PHE A 81 -1.00 -6.73 20.29
N ILE A 82 -0.76 -7.87 19.66
CA ILE A 82 0.23 -8.87 20.10
C ILE A 82 1.62 -8.48 19.61
N GLU A 83 1.73 -8.10 18.34
CA GLU A 83 2.94 -7.53 17.75
C GLU A 83 2.61 -6.22 17.04
N ALA A 84 3.44 -5.20 17.26
CA ALA A 84 3.35 -3.92 16.59
C ALA A 84 4.76 -3.52 16.13
N LYS A 85 5.14 -3.95 14.93
CA LYS A 85 6.43 -3.63 14.27
C LYS A 85 6.16 -2.69 13.09
N GLN A 86 7.23 -2.15 12.52
CA GLN A 86 7.15 -1.21 11.41
C GLN A 86 6.59 -1.83 10.12
N GLN A 87 7.00 -3.07 9.80
CA GLN A 87 6.61 -3.74 8.56
C GLN A 87 5.67 -4.93 8.79
N SER A 88 5.27 -5.18 10.03
CA SER A 88 4.35 -6.26 10.39
C SER A 88 3.60 -5.95 11.67
N CYS A 89 2.38 -6.46 11.77
CA CYS A 89 1.59 -6.40 13.00
C CYS A 89 0.78 -7.68 13.18
N GLN A 90 0.50 -7.98 14.43
CA GLN A 90 -0.43 -9.04 14.81
C GLN A 90 -1.45 -8.44 15.76
N ILE A 91 -2.71 -8.60 15.40
CA ILE A 91 -3.85 -8.04 16.10
C ILE A 91 -4.84 -9.14 16.45
N THR A 92 -5.54 -8.94 17.56
CA THR A 92 -6.59 -9.84 18.02
C THR A 92 -7.86 -9.10 18.37
N MET A 93 -8.98 -9.81 18.25
CA MET A 93 -10.33 -9.33 18.51
C MET A 93 -11.25 -10.52 18.78
N ASP A 94 -12.21 -10.37 19.69
CA ASP A 94 -13.23 -11.40 19.98
C ASP A 94 -14.37 -11.25 18.96
N GLN A 95 -14.32 -11.99 17.85
CA GLN A 95 -15.30 -11.83 16.76
C GLN A 95 -16.62 -12.55 17.03
N ASN A 96 -16.58 -13.64 17.78
CA ASN A 96 -17.74 -14.49 18.03
C ASN A 96 -18.45 -14.17 19.36
N ASP A 97 -17.92 -13.21 20.12
CA ASP A 97 -18.39 -12.79 21.44
C ASP A 97 -18.39 -13.93 22.46
N ASN A 98 -17.40 -14.82 22.42
CA ASN A 98 -17.27 -15.93 23.37
C ASN A 98 -16.36 -15.59 24.57
N GLY A 99 -15.69 -14.43 24.54
CA GLY A 99 -14.82 -13.92 25.61
C GLY A 99 -13.43 -14.53 25.65
N VAL A 100 -13.07 -15.35 24.67
CA VAL A 100 -11.74 -15.92 24.49
C VAL A 100 -11.18 -15.54 23.12
N ILE A 101 -9.89 -15.82 22.90
CA ILE A 101 -9.20 -15.58 21.63
C ILE A 101 -8.62 -16.93 21.22
N ASP A 102 -9.47 -17.79 20.68
CA ASP A 102 -9.14 -19.17 20.35
C ASP A 102 -9.56 -19.58 18.93
N ASP A 103 -10.33 -18.73 18.25
CA ASP A 103 -10.74 -18.98 16.88
C ASP A 103 -9.77 -18.39 15.85
N PRO A 104 -9.61 -19.02 14.67
CA PRO A 104 -8.74 -18.51 13.62
C PRO A 104 -9.08 -17.09 13.16
N SER A 105 -10.36 -16.71 13.16
CA SER A 105 -10.80 -15.38 12.70
C SER A 105 -10.53 -14.27 13.73
N GLU A 106 -10.09 -14.63 14.94
CA GLU A 106 -9.85 -13.72 16.06
C GLU A 106 -8.42 -13.22 16.13
N THR A 107 -7.52 -13.83 15.35
CA THR A 107 -6.13 -13.42 15.22
C THR A 107 -5.80 -13.12 13.77
N VAL A 108 -5.40 -11.89 13.49
CA VAL A 108 -5.01 -11.45 12.15
C VAL A 108 -3.57 -10.93 12.17
N ASP A 109 -2.77 -11.37 11.20
CA ASP A 109 -1.42 -10.90 11.00
C ASP A 109 -1.27 -10.22 9.64
N TYR A 110 -0.49 -9.15 9.62
CA TYR A 110 -0.02 -8.49 8.42
C TYR A 110 1.50 -8.45 8.38
N ARG A 111 2.07 -8.62 7.19
CA ARG A 111 3.50 -8.42 6.96
C ARG A 111 3.79 -7.94 5.55
N HIS A 112 4.85 -7.15 5.41
CA HIS A 112 5.47 -6.83 4.13
C HIS A 112 6.66 -7.75 3.89
N ILE A 113 6.62 -8.53 2.81
CA ILE A 113 7.64 -9.56 2.54
C ILE A 113 7.86 -9.72 1.03
N LEU A 114 9.08 -10.12 0.66
CA LEU A 114 9.39 -10.53 -0.69
C LEU A 114 8.84 -11.95 -0.93
N ASN A 115 7.97 -12.09 -1.91
CA ASN A 115 7.56 -13.40 -2.39
C ASN A 115 8.68 -14.01 -3.24
N ALA A 116 9.29 -15.09 -2.75
CA ALA A 116 10.42 -15.74 -3.39
C ALA A 116 10.07 -16.35 -4.77
N GLY A 117 8.81 -16.73 -5.00
CA GLY A 117 8.37 -17.33 -6.26
C GLY A 117 8.19 -16.31 -7.39
N THR A 118 7.67 -15.12 -7.07
CA THR A 118 7.40 -14.05 -8.05
C THR A 118 8.50 -12.99 -8.07
N ASN A 119 9.36 -12.94 -7.04
CA ASN A 119 10.32 -11.87 -6.78
C ASN A 119 9.66 -10.48 -6.70
N ILE A 120 8.45 -10.44 -6.15
CA ILE A 120 7.66 -9.24 -5.95
C ILE A 120 7.49 -9.03 -4.44
N TRP A 121 7.64 -7.78 -4.01
CA TRP A 121 7.32 -7.39 -2.64
C TRP A 121 5.81 -7.25 -2.48
N GLU A 122 5.27 -7.91 -1.46
CA GLU A 122 3.84 -8.06 -1.23
C GLU A 122 3.48 -7.67 0.21
N ILE A 123 2.28 -7.13 0.40
CA ILE A 123 1.62 -7.12 1.70
C ILE A 123 0.80 -8.39 1.80
N GLN A 124 1.14 -9.21 2.79
CA GLN A 124 0.44 -10.45 3.05
C GLN A 124 -0.39 -10.32 4.33
N ARG A 125 -1.52 -11.02 4.34
CA ARG A 125 -2.39 -11.17 5.48
C ARG A 125 -2.56 -12.64 5.82
N ARG A 126 -2.78 -12.93 7.10
CA ARG A 126 -3.08 -14.27 7.61
C ARG A 126 -4.14 -14.18 8.70
N GLU A 127 -5.02 -15.17 8.74
CA GLU A 127 -5.94 -15.42 9.85
C GLU A 127 -5.47 -16.66 10.61
N GLY A 128 -5.66 -16.70 11.92
CA GLY A 128 -5.37 -17.85 12.77
C GLY A 128 -3.97 -17.88 13.37
N GLY A 129 -3.29 -16.73 13.39
CA GLY A 129 -1.98 -16.62 14.01
C GLY A 129 -0.98 -17.61 13.39
N ALA A 130 -0.19 -18.27 14.23
CA ALA A 130 0.83 -19.22 13.77
C ALA A 130 0.28 -20.44 12.99
N GLY A 131 -1.00 -20.79 13.15
CA GLY A 131 -1.64 -21.90 12.45
C GLY A 131 -2.19 -21.56 11.06
N GLY A 132 -2.23 -20.26 10.71
CA GLY A 132 -2.79 -19.77 9.44
C GLY A 132 -1.83 -19.77 8.27
N ALA A 133 -2.38 -19.77 7.05
CA ALA A 133 -1.63 -19.51 5.82
C ALA A 133 -1.66 -18.02 5.46
N TYR A 134 -0.53 -17.49 4.97
CA TYR A 134 -0.48 -16.15 4.41
C TYR A 134 -1.01 -16.15 2.98
N PHE A 135 -1.78 -15.10 2.65
CA PHE A 135 -2.19 -14.79 1.29
C PHE A 135 -1.81 -13.35 0.95
N SER A 136 -1.53 -13.07 -0.33
CA SER A 136 -1.24 -11.71 -0.78
C SER A 136 -2.52 -10.88 -0.80
N VAL A 137 -2.43 -9.68 -0.24
CA VAL A 137 -3.49 -8.67 -0.28
C VAL A 137 -3.13 -7.56 -1.28
N ALA A 138 -1.84 -7.26 -1.41
CA ALA A 138 -1.37 -6.38 -2.46
C ALA A 138 0.05 -6.73 -2.92
N ASP A 139 0.24 -6.70 -4.23
CA ASP A 139 1.53 -6.93 -4.87
C ASP A 139 2.22 -5.61 -5.24
N ASN A 140 3.50 -5.67 -5.63
CA ASN A 140 4.28 -4.51 -6.08
C ASN A 140 4.35 -3.37 -5.06
N ILE A 141 4.60 -3.73 -3.79
CA ILE A 141 4.76 -2.80 -2.69
C ILE A 141 6.23 -2.62 -2.38
N ASP A 142 6.84 -1.51 -2.77
CA ASP A 142 8.27 -1.25 -2.51
C ASP A 142 8.55 -0.87 -1.04
N ALA A 143 7.59 -0.27 -0.34
CA ALA A 143 7.69 -0.03 1.10
C ALA A 143 6.32 -0.05 1.81
N PHE A 144 6.36 -0.52 3.05
CA PHE A 144 5.23 -0.56 3.98
C PHE A 144 5.73 -0.12 5.36
N ASP A 145 5.10 0.89 5.94
CA ASP A 145 5.51 1.49 7.20
C ASP A 145 4.30 1.72 8.10
N LEU A 146 4.38 1.20 9.32
CA LEU A 146 3.39 1.35 10.37
C LEU A 146 3.97 2.18 11.51
N VAL A 147 3.32 3.31 11.78
CA VAL A 147 3.63 4.20 12.90
C VAL A 147 2.49 4.15 13.89
N TYR A 148 2.80 3.81 15.13
CA TYR A 148 1.79 3.63 16.18
C TYR A 148 1.79 4.86 17.07
N PHE A 149 0.62 5.42 17.30
CA PHE A 149 0.41 6.53 18.23
C PHE A 149 -0.40 6.04 19.41
N GLY A 150 0.00 6.43 20.61
CA GLY A 150 -0.73 6.13 21.82
C GLY A 150 -0.61 7.21 22.85
N TRP A 151 -1.49 7.13 23.85
CA TRP A 151 -1.52 8.08 24.95
C TRP A 151 -0.51 7.65 26.00
N ARG A 152 0.53 8.46 26.20
CA ARG A 152 1.56 8.20 27.21
C ARG A 152 1.55 9.32 28.22
N ASP A 153 1.60 8.96 29.50
CA ASP A 153 1.91 9.92 30.55
C ASP A 153 3.42 10.13 30.60
N ASN A 154 3.85 11.37 30.36
CA ASN A 154 5.26 11.76 30.38
C ASN A 154 5.63 12.48 31.68
N GLY A 155 4.83 12.34 32.74
CA GLY A 155 5.04 13.01 34.04
C GLY A 155 4.65 14.48 34.07
N SER A 156 4.31 15.07 32.92
CA SER A 156 3.73 16.42 32.77
C SER A 156 2.31 16.39 32.21
N GLY A 157 1.69 15.20 32.16
CA GLY A 157 0.38 14.98 31.58
C GLY A 157 0.40 13.93 30.45
N VAL A 158 -0.81 13.50 30.08
CA VAL A 158 -1.03 12.51 29.04
C VAL A 158 -1.02 13.18 27.67
N THR A 159 -0.14 12.73 26.78
CA THR A 159 -0.02 13.27 25.42
C THR A 159 -0.01 12.14 24.39
N LEU A 160 -0.47 12.45 23.18
CA LEU A 160 -0.39 11.50 22.07
C LEU A 160 1.06 11.48 21.55
N THR A 161 1.71 10.34 21.69
CA THR A 161 3.11 10.15 21.31
C THR A 161 3.26 9.01 20.31
N VAL A 162 4.28 9.08 19.46
CA VAL A 162 4.72 7.95 18.64
C VAL A 162 5.31 6.88 19.57
N LEU A 163 4.82 5.65 19.48
CA LEU A 163 5.20 4.54 20.38
C LEU A 163 6.29 3.63 19.78
N ASN A 164 6.40 3.56 18.46
CA ASN A 164 7.56 2.93 17.83
C ASN A 164 8.74 3.93 17.83
N GLY A 165 9.88 3.53 18.40
CA GLY A 165 11.04 4.41 18.54
C GLY A 165 11.51 5.02 17.21
N PRO A 166 12.26 6.14 17.24
CA PRO A 166 12.78 6.78 16.03
C PRO A 166 13.62 5.78 15.22
N GLY A 167 13.27 5.60 13.94
CA GLY A 167 13.88 4.60 13.06
C GLY A 167 13.14 3.26 12.94
N GLY A 168 11.90 3.14 13.46
CA GLY A 168 11.02 2.03 13.10
C GLY A 168 11.16 0.75 13.93
N GLY A 169 11.54 0.89 15.21
CA GLY A 169 11.55 -0.23 16.14
C GLY A 169 10.16 -0.80 16.44
N ALA A 170 10.11 -1.98 17.06
CA ALA A 170 8.86 -2.53 17.57
C ALA A 170 8.35 -1.72 18.78
N VAL A 171 7.03 -1.59 18.92
CA VAL A 171 6.42 -1.05 20.15
C VAL A 171 6.67 -2.01 21.31
N ALA A 172 7.16 -1.47 22.42
CA ALA A 172 7.41 -2.23 23.65
C ALA A 172 6.12 -2.90 24.14
N ALA A 173 6.22 -4.12 24.67
CA ALA A 173 5.04 -4.89 25.08
C ALA A 173 4.13 -4.16 26.08
N ALA A 174 4.71 -3.42 27.02
CA ALA A 174 3.98 -2.62 28.00
C ALA A 174 3.19 -1.45 27.38
N ASP A 175 3.65 -0.94 26.24
CA ASP A 175 3.06 0.23 25.57
C ASP A 175 2.01 -0.16 24.51
N ARG A 176 1.90 -1.45 24.15
CA ARG A 176 0.97 -1.93 23.09
C ARG A 176 -0.50 -1.65 23.41
N ALA A 177 -0.88 -1.71 24.68
CA ALA A 177 -2.23 -1.39 25.13
C ALA A 177 -2.57 0.10 25.05
N LEU A 178 -1.55 0.96 24.89
CA LEU A 178 -1.75 2.41 24.78
C LEU A 178 -2.02 2.85 23.33
N ILE A 179 -1.87 1.94 22.35
CA ILE A 179 -2.03 2.24 20.92
C ILE A 179 -3.46 2.71 20.65
N ASN A 180 -3.58 3.96 20.25
CA ASN A 180 -4.85 4.61 19.93
C ASN A 180 -5.08 4.72 18.43
N SER A 181 -4.04 4.96 17.66
CA SER A 181 -4.14 5.08 16.20
C SER A 181 -2.87 4.59 15.52
N VAL A 182 -3.03 4.08 14.31
CA VAL A 182 -1.94 3.61 13.47
C VAL A 182 -1.94 4.44 12.18
N GLN A 183 -0.81 5.04 11.87
CA GLN A 183 -0.58 5.64 10.57
C GLN A 183 0.13 4.61 9.70
N ILE A 184 -0.45 4.37 8.53
CA ILE A 184 0.00 3.41 7.55
C ILE A 184 0.52 4.22 6.36
N THR A 185 1.76 3.97 5.96
CA THR A 185 2.33 4.53 4.74
C THR A 185 2.73 3.38 3.82
N ILE A 186 2.23 3.42 2.58
CA ILE A 186 2.48 2.42 1.55
C ILE A 186 3.11 3.13 0.35
N VAL A 187 4.22 2.59 -0.16
CA VAL A 187 4.80 2.98 -1.45
C VAL A 187 4.63 1.82 -2.41
N ALA A 188 3.70 1.97 -3.35
CA ALA A 188 3.50 0.98 -4.40
C ALA A 188 4.15 1.42 -5.69
N ARG A 189 4.46 0.44 -6.53
CA ARG A 189 5.02 0.65 -7.87
C ARG A 189 4.13 0.04 -8.95
N SER A 190 4.23 0.56 -10.17
CA SER A 190 3.63 -0.05 -11.35
C SER A 190 4.21 -1.45 -11.57
N GLY A 191 3.38 -2.40 -12.00
CA GLY A 191 3.86 -3.77 -12.31
C GLY A 191 4.82 -3.83 -13.51
N ARG A 192 4.89 -2.75 -14.30
CA ARG A 192 5.78 -2.61 -15.44
C ARG A 192 6.60 -1.32 -15.32
N GLY A 193 7.88 -1.38 -15.66
CA GLY A 193 8.74 -0.20 -15.78
C GLY A 193 8.39 0.61 -17.03
N ASP A 194 8.56 1.93 -16.94
CA ASP A 194 8.37 2.89 -18.04
C ASP A 194 9.76 3.29 -18.57
N PRO A 195 10.20 2.76 -19.74
CA PRO A 195 11.50 3.11 -20.29
C PRO A 195 11.59 4.61 -20.58
N GLY A 196 12.65 5.25 -20.04
CA GLY A 196 12.86 6.69 -20.12
C GLY A 196 12.24 7.50 -18.98
N TYR A 197 11.52 6.85 -18.06
CA TYR A 197 11.16 7.44 -16.78
C TYR A 197 12.27 7.21 -15.76
N VAL A 198 12.54 8.22 -14.93
CA VAL A 198 13.51 8.15 -13.84
C VAL A 198 12.87 8.76 -12.60
N ASP A 199 12.62 7.92 -11.60
CA ASP A 199 12.15 8.30 -10.29
C ASP A 199 13.32 8.73 -9.41
N GLN A 200 13.35 10.00 -9.02
CA GLN A 200 14.33 10.56 -8.08
C GLN A 200 13.69 10.90 -6.73
N THR A 201 12.42 10.52 -6.53
CA THR A 201 11.66 10.89 -5.35
C THR A 201 12.13 10.08 -4.15
N VAL A 202 12.49 10.77 -3.06
CA VAL A 202 12.71 10.13 -1.76
C VAL A 202 11.37 10.04 -1.05
N TYR A 203 10.95 8.82 -0.70
CA TYR A 203 9.67 8.58 -0.06
C TYR A 203 9.86 8.50 1.46
N ALA A 204 9.17 9.38 2.17
CA ALA A 204 9.17 9.45 3.62
C ALA A 204 7.73 9.31 4.16
N ASN A 205 7.60 8.80 5.37
CA ASN A 205 6.32 8.79 6.08
C ASN A 205 5.97 10.21 6.61
N GLN A 206 4.79 10.38 7.19
CA GLN A 206 4.39 11.70 7.75
C GLN A 206 5.20 12.13 8.99
N GLN A 207 6.07 11.26 9.52
CA GLN A 207 7.01 11.62 10.59
C GLN A 207 8.34 12.15 10.03
N GLY A 208 8.51 12.19 8.70
CA GLY A 208 9.75 12.59 8.04
C GLY A 208 10.80 11.49 7.95
N THR A 209 10.50 10.27 8.41
CA THR A 209 11.40 9.12 8.28
C THR A 209 11.37 8.62 6.84
N VAL A 210 12.54 8.53 6.21
CA VAL A 210 12.67 7.95 4.86
C VAL A 210 12.39 6.44 4.93
N ILE A 211 11.44 5.98 4.12
CA ILE A 211 11.00 4.57 4.06
C ILE A 211 11.41 3.90 2.75
N PHE A 212 11.64 4.69 1.69
CA PHE A 212 12.12 4.16 0.41
C PHE A 212 12.86 5.23 -0.39
N THR A 213 13.96 4.82 -1.02
CA THR A 213 14.70 5.63 -1.99
C THR A 213 14.95 4.79 -3.24
N PRO A 214 14.44 5.20 -4.42
CA PRO A 214 14.75 4.53 -5.67
C PRO A 214 16.26 4.50 -5.94
N THR A 215 16.74 3.38 -6.45
CA THR A 215 18.12 3.20 -6.90
C THR A 215 18.17 3.20 -8.43
N PRO A 216 19.34 3.39 -9.06
CA PRO A 216 19.47 3.28 -10.51
C PRO A 216 18.97 1.96 -11.11
N ALA A 217 18.91 0.89 -10.32
CA ALA A 217 18.39 -0.41 -10.74
C ALA A 217 16.86 -0.48 -10.80
N ASN A 218 16.13 0.42 -10.12
CA ASN A 218 14.67 0.36 -10.00
C ASN A 218 13.96 1.72 -10.14
N ASN A 219 14.65 2.75 -10.62
CA ASN A 219 14.09 4.10 -10.79
C ASN A 219 13.19 4.23 -12.03
N ASN A 220 13.10 3.23 -12.90
CA ASN A 220 12.25 3.25 -14.09
C ASN A 220 10.77 2.90 -13.80
N PHE A 221 10.39 2.67 -12.55
CA PHE A 221 9.00 2.36 -12.17
C PHE A 221 8.27 3.60 -11.68
N ARG A 222 7.00 3.73 -12.09
CA ARG A 222 6.13 4.77 -11.53
C ARG A 222 5.67 4.32 -10.15
N ARG A 223 5.71 5.22 -9.18
CA ARG A 223 5.32 4.92 -7.80
C ARG A 223 4.27 5.88 -7.32
N ARG A 224 3.51 5.43 -6.32
CA ARG A 224 2.65 6.29 -5.53
C ARG A 224 2.79 5.95 -4.06
N ILE A 225 2.94 7.00 -3.27
CA ILE A 225 2.80 6.94 -1.84
C ILE A 225 1.35 7.19 -1.47
N ILE A 226 0.82 6.36 -0.58
CA ILE A 226 -0.44 6.62 0.08
C ILE A 226 -0.18 6.59 1.58
N THR A 227 -0.83 7.48 2.31
CA THR A 227 -0.79 7.48 3.76
C THR A 227 -2.17 7.68 4.32
N ILE A 228 -2.53 6.82 5.27
CA ILE A 228 -3.79 6.88 6.00
C ILE A 228 -3.52 6.74 7.49
N LYS A 229 -4.31 7.44 8.30
CA LYS A 229 -4.29 7.30 9.75
C LYS A 229 -5.61 6.71 10.21
N THR A 230 -5.54 5.58 10.89
CA THR A 230 -6.68 4.80 11.34
C THR A 230 -6.73 4.77 12.86
N GLN A 231 -7.89 5.08 13.43
CA GLN A 231 -8.12 4.99 14.86
C GLN A 231 -8.51 3.55 15.25
N CYS A 232 -7.86 3.02 16.28
CA CYS A 232 -8.19 1.74 16.89
C CYS A 232 -9.23 1.98 17.98
N ARG A 233 -10.52 1.89 17.62
CA ARG A 233 -11.63 2.32 18.48
C ARG A 233 -11.78 1.51 19.76
N ASN A 234 -11.41 0.22 19.72
CA ASN A 234 -11.63 -0.71 20.83
C ASN A 234 -10.42 -0.83 21.77
N GLN A 235 -9.31 -0.15 21.45
CA GLN A 235 -8.13 -0.04 22.31
C GLN A 235 -8.30 0.99 23.45
N TRP A 236 -9.45 1.65 23.54
CA TRP A 236 -9.69 2.65 24.58
C TRP A 236 -9.84 1.98 25.95
N TYR A 237 -9.08 2.49 26.92
CA TYR A 237 -9.16 2.20 28.35
C TYR A 237 -8.52 0.87 28.81
N ARG A 238 -7.20 0.94 28.99
CA ARG A 238 -6.46 0.19 30.02
C ARG A 238 -5.63 1.19 30.82
N SER A 239 -6.31 2.00 31.63
CA SER A 239 -5.70 2.76 32.73
C SER A 239 -5.90 1.99 34.03
#